data_AF-A0A5V7AAT4-F1
#
_entry.id   AF-A0A5V7AAT4-F1
#
_cell.length_a   1.000
_cell.length_b   1.000
_cell.length_c   1.000
_cell.angle_alpha   90.00
_cell.angle_beta   90.00
_cell.angle_gamma   90.00
#
_symmetry.space_group_name_H-M   'P 1'
#
loop_
_entity.id
_entity.type
_entity.pdbx_description
1 polymer ?
#
loop_
_entity_poly.entity_id
_entity_poly.type
_entity_poly.pdbx_seq_one_letter_code
_entity_poly.pdbx_strand_id
1 'polypeptide(L)'
;MHILEKMNSALLLSLLIGCGIGFLYWFKLPHMPVAAIPNFMTTLSSVFATLLGFIITAIALLASLLDKPLLKNMQKTGHYKRLMTDAFYTCLVLLVLVLTCLIGLMLQSKHQEIVAAILIGLVVMSMLCLLQTGRRLFNIIKVIS
;
A
#
# COMPACT_ATOMS: atom_id res chain seq x y z
N MET A 1 15.21 -17.45 -9.28
CA MET A 1 13.93 -17.35 -10.01
C MET A 1 12.71 -17.44 -9.08
N HIS A 2 12.67 -18.38 -8.12
CA HIS A 2 11.60 -18.52 -7.09
C HIS A 2 11.26 -17.27 -6.23
N ILE A 3 12.12 -16.25 -6.21
CA ILE A 3 12.05 -15.11 -5.27
C ILE A 3 11.22 -13.95 -5.84
N LEU A 4 11.23 -13.74 -7.17
CA LEU A 4 10.28 -12.85 -7.85
C LEU A 4 8.87 -13.43 -7.82
N GLU A 5 8.76 -14.76 -7.92
CA GLU A 5 7.49 -15.48 -7.98
C GLU A 5 6.66 -15.32 -6.69
N LYS A 6 7.30 -15.33 -5.52
CA LYS A 6 6.63 -15.16 -4.22
C LYS A 6 6.18 -13.72 -3.94
N MET A 7 6.85 -12.74 -4.56
CA MET A 7 6.43 -11.33 -4.50
C MET A 7 5.28 -11.08 -5.47
N ASN A 8 5.38 -11.65 -6.68
CA ASN A 8 4.31 -11.62 -7.66
C ASN A 8 3.06 -12.34 -7.14
N SER A 9 3.20 -13.47 -6.44
CA SER A 9 2.06 -14.20 -5.88
C SER A 9 1.34 -13.44 -4.78
N ALA A 10 2.06 -12.69 -3.93
CA ALA A 10 1.47 -11.90 -2.85
C ALA A 10 0.79 -10.62 -3.37
N LEU A 11 1.35 -10.01 -4.42
CA LEU A 11 0.75 -8.88 -5.15
C LEU A 11 -0.47 -9.32 -5.97
N LEU A 12 -0.39 -10.48 -6.63
CA LEU A 12 -1.53 -11.08 -7.33
C LEU A 12 -2.64 -11.45 -6.34
N LEU A 13 -2.30 -11.96 -5.15
CA LEU A 13 -3.29 -12.24 -4.11
C LEU A 13 -3.96 -10.96 -3.61
N SER A 14 -3.20 -9.91 -3.31
CA SER A 14 -3.79 -8.64 -2.88
C SER A 14 -4.59 -7.97 -4.00
N LEU A 15 -4.20 -8.17 -5.26
CA LEU A 15 -4.95 -7.70 -6.44
C LEU A 15 -6.24 -8.46 -6.68
N LEU A 16 -6.23 -9.78 -6.51
CA LEU A 16 -7.43 -10.61 -6.57
C LEU A 16 -8.40 -10.29 -5.41
N ILE A 17 -7.86 -10.07 -4.20
CA ILE A 17 -8.66 -9.70 -3.03
C ILE A 17 -9.22 -8.27 -3.20
N GLY A 18 -8.41 -7.33 -3.69
CA GLY A 18 -8.83 -5.94 -3.97
C GLY A 18 -9.90 -5.86 -5.06
N CYS A 19 -9.70 -6.56 -6.18
CA CYS A 19 -10.72 -6.68 -7.25
C CYS A 19 -11.98 -7.39 -6.76
N GLY A 20 -11.85 -8.46 -5.97
CA GLY A 20 -12.99 -9.20 -5.42
C GLY A 20 -13.83 -8.36 -4.46
N ILE A 21 -13.19 -7.57 -3.60
CA ILE A 21 -13.89 -6.67 -2.67
C ILE A 21 -14.50 -5.48 -3.41
N GLY A 22 -13.82 -4.93 -4.42
CA GLY A 22 -14.39 -3.90 -5.30
C GLY A 22 -15.62 -4.40 -6.06
N PHE A 23 -15.58 -5.64 -6.57
CA PHE A 23 -16.70 -6.29 -7.26
C PHE A 23 -17.86 -6.61 -6.30
N LEU A 24 -17.57 -7.09 -5.09
CA LEU A 24 -18.58 -7.29 -4.05
C LEU A 24 -19.21 -5.97 -3.61
N TYR A 25 -18.45 -4.89 -3.52
CA TYR A 25 -18.97 -3.56 -3.19
C TYR A 25 -19.96 -3.09 -4.26
N TRP A 26 -19.63 -3.28 -5.54
CA TRP A 26 -20.52 -3.01 -6.66
C TRP A 26 -21.82 -3.84 -6.62
N PHE A 27 -21.75 -5.09 -6.15
CA PHE A 27 -22.88 -6.02 -6.19
C PHE A 27 -23.77 -6.02 -4.94
N LYS A 28 -23.22 -5.67 -3.76
CA LYS A 28 -23.89 -5.89 -2.45
C LYS A 28 -24.02 -4.67 -1.56
N LEU A 29 -23.32 -3.55 -1.79
CA LEU A 29 -23.46 -2.37 -0.92
C LEU A 29 -24.46 -1.35 -1.48
N PRO A 30 -25.38 -0.82 -0.64
CA PRO A 30 -26.29 0.25 -1.06
C PRO A 30 -25.48 1.45 -1.53
N HIS A 31 -25.97 2.12 -2.58
CA HIS A 31 -25.34 3.32 -3.12
C HIS A 31 -25.20 4.33 -1.98
N MET A 32 -23.96 4.61 -1.55
CA MET A 32 -23.74 5.69 -0.60
C MET A 32 -24.34 6.96 -1.21
N PRO A 33 -25.00 7.82 -0.41
CA PRO A 33 -25.45 9.10 -0.92
C PRO A 33 -24.25 9.80 -1.56
N VAL A 34 -24.38 10.20 -2.84
CA VAL A 34 -23.28 10.76 -3.66
C VAL A 34 -22.58 11.92 -2.96
N ALA A 35 -23.30 12.62 -2.07
CA ALA A 35 -22.77 13.69 -1.21
C ALA A 35 -21.72 13.25 -0.17
N ALA A 36 -21.71 11.98 0.26
CA ALA A 36 -20.78 11.46 1.27
C ALA A 36 -19.46 10.94 0.69
N ILE A 37 -19.44 10.59 -0.61
CA ILE A 37 -18.27 10.08 -1.34
C ILE A 37 -17.06 11.03 -1.27
N PRO A 38 -17.18 12.34 -1.54
CA PRO A 38 -16.02 13.24 -1.53
C PRO A 38 -15.40 13.40 -0.13
N ASN A 39 -16.20 13.41 0.94
CA ASN A 39 -15.70 13.50 2.32
C ASN A 39 -14.93 12.23 2.73
N PHE A 40 -15.39 11.07 2.26
CA PHE A 40 -14.71 9.80 2.50
C PHE A 40 -13.38 9.74 1.72
N MET A 41 -13.38 10.19 0.46
CA MET A 41 -12.18 10.29 -0.37
C MET A 41 -11.14 11.24 0.23
N THR A 42 -11.51 12.43 0.68
CA THR A 42 -10.56 13.37 1.29
C THR A 42 -9.96 12.83 2.59
N THR A 43 -10.76 12.16 3.42
CA THR A 43 -10.29 11.53 4.66
C THR A 43 -9.33 10.36 4.38
N LEU A 44 -9.64 9.51 3.40
CA LEU A 44 -8.74 8.43 3.02
C LEU A 44 -7.44 8.96 2.42
N SER A 45 -7.53 9.92 1.51
CA SER A 45 -6.36 10.55 0.87
C SER A 45 -5.41 11.12 1.91
N SER A 46 -5.92 11.85 2.92
CA SER A 46 -5.08 12.43 3.96
C SER A 46 -4.38 11.36 4.81
N VAL A 47 -5.12 10.34 5.26
CA VAL A 47 -4.55 9.25 6.07
C VAL A 47 -3.47 8.49 5.30
N PHE A 48 -3.74 8.11 4.05
CA PHE A 48 -2.77 7.37 3.24
C PHE A 48 -1.58 8.23 2.80
N ALA A 49 -1.76 9.53 2.54
CA ALA A 49 -0.66 10.45 2.29
C ALA A 49 0.25 10.61 3.51
N THR A 50 -0.30 10.65 4.72
CA THR A 50 0.50 10.66 5.95
C THR A 50 1.27 9.35 6.14
N LEU A 51 0.62 8.20 5.92
CA LEU A 51 1.28 6.88 5.99
C LEU A 51 2.42 6.75 4.97
N LEU A 52 2.22 7.25 3.75
CA LEU A 52 3.25 7.34 2.72
C LEU A 52 4.47 8.12 3.22
N GLY A 53 4.25 9.30 3.82
CA GLY A 53 5.31 10.10 4.43
C GLY A 53 6.07 9.35 5.51
N PHE A 54 5.37 8.69 6.44
CA PHE A 54 6.00 7.90 7.49
C PHE A 54 6.83 6.72 6.96
N ILE A 55 6.36 6.04 5.90
CA ILE A 55 7.15 4.97 5.27
C ILE A 55 8.43 5.54 4.64
N ILE A 56 8.35 6.67 3.93
CA ILE A 56 9.54 7.31 3.35
C ILE A 56 10.54 7.68 4.45
N THR A 57 10.06 8.28 5.56
CA THR A 57 10.91 8.61 6.71
C THR A 57 11.55 7.35 7.32
N ALA A 58 10.79 6.26 7.48
CA ALA A 58 11.32 5.00 7.99
C ALA A 58 12.39 4.39 7.05
N ILE A 59 12.19 4.46 5.73
CA ILE A 59 13.17 4.03 4.74
C ILE A 59 14.43 4.90 4.83
N ALA A 60 14.30 6.21 4.94
CA ALA A 60 15.43 7.13 5.07
C ALA A 60 16.23 6.88 6.36
N LEU A 61 15.53 6.59 7.47
CA LEU A 61 16.16 6.21 8.73
C LEU A 61 16.87 4.86 8.63
N LEU A 62 16.25 3.85 8.02
CA LEU A 62 16.93 2.56 7.76
C LEU A 62 18.15 2.75 6.87
N ALA A 63 18.05 3.63 5.87
CA ALA A 63 19.13 3.96 4.97
C ALA A 63 20.29 4.67 5.68
N SER A 64 20.02 5.53 6.66
CA SER A 64 21.08 6.18 7.44
C SER A 64 21.77 5.25 8.45
N LEU A 65 21.10 4.15 8.82
CA LEU A 65 21.64 3.14 9.73
C LEU A 65 22.41 2.01 9.00
N LEU A 66 22.51 2.05 7.66
CA LEU A 66 23.25 1.07 6.84
C LEU A 66 24.72 0.94 7.22
N ASP A 67 25.33 2.02 7.73
CA ASP A 67 26.74 2.05 8.13
C ASP A 67 27.01 1.24 9.41
N LYS A 68 25.97 0.83 10.15
CA LYS A 68 26.11 -0.04 11.32
C LYS A 68 26.48 -1.47 10.87
N PRO A 69 27.45 -2.13 11.53
CA PRO A 69 27.94 -3.46 11.13
C PRO A 69 26.84 -4.53 11.07
N LEU A 70 25.79 -4.40 11.89
CA LEU A 70 24.60 -5.26 11.87
C LEU A 70 23.83 -5.16 10.55
N LEU A 71 23.57 -3.95 10.07
CA LEU A 71 22.82 -3.72 8.84
C LEU A 71 23.65 -4.05 7.60
N LYS A 72 24.97 -3.84 7.65
CA LYS A 72 25.93 -4.27 6.63
C LYS A 72 25.99 -5.79 6.48
N ASN A 73 25.88 -6.53 7.58
CA ASN A 73 25.75 -8.00 7.55
C ASN A 73 24.39 -8.46 6.98
N MET A 74 23.30 -7.74 7.27
CA MET A 74 21.98 -7.97 6.66
C MET A 74 21.90 -7.59 5.17
N GLN A 75 22.74 -6.64 4.74
CA GLN A 75 22.92 -6.30 3.33
C GLN A 75 23.61 -7.44 2.58
N LYS A 76 24.62 -8.08 3.21
CA LYS A 76 25.29 -9.27 2.66
C LYS A 76 24.37 -10.49 2.54
N THR A 77 23.41 -10.67 3.46
CA THR A 77 22.44 -11.79 3.40
C THR A 77 21.23 -11.52 2.50
N GLY A 78 21.14 -10.35 1.86
CA GLY A 78 20.11 -9.98 0.89
C GLY A 78 18.74 -9.63 1.49
N HIS A 79 18.50 -9.86 2.79
CA HIS A 79 17.25 -9.53 3.46
C HIS A 79 16.98 -8.01 3.48
N TYR A 80 18.03 -7.19 3.64
CA TYR A 80 17.89 -5.74 3.63
C TYR A 80 17.44 -5.22 2.25
N LYS A 81 18.06 -5.71 1.16
CA LYS A 81 17.69 -5.31 -0.20
C LYS A 81 16.22 -5.64 -0.50
N ARG A 82 15.75 -6.81 -0.03
CA ARG A 82 14.35 -7.23 -0.19
C ARG A 82 13.38 -6.31 0.55
N LEU A 83 13.68 -5.99 1.81
CA LEU A 83 12.87 -5.06 2.61
C LEU A 83 12.79 -3.68 1.94
N MET A 84 13.92 -3.15 1.48
CA MET A 84 13.99 -1.85 0.81
C MET A 84 13.15 -1.85 -0.47
N THR A 85 13.22 -2.92 -1.27
CA THR A 85 12.39 -3.07 -2.48
C THR A 85 10.90 -3.14 -2.14
N ASP A 86 10.48 -3.95 -1.17
CA ASP A 86 9.06 -4.04 -0.78
C ASP A 86 8.53 -2.70 -0.24
N ALA A 87 9.33 -1.99 0.56
CA ALA A 87 8.98 -0.70 1.12
C ALA A 87 8.83 0.37 0.01
N PHE A 88 9.73 0.36 -0.99
CA PHE A 88 9.64 1.23 -2.16
C PHE A 88 8.40 0.91 -3.01
N TYR A 89 8.06 -0.36 -3.21
CA TYR A 89 6.82 -0.75 -3.89
C TYR A 89 5.58 -0.30 -3.12
N THR A 90 5.56 -0.47 -1.79
CA THR A 90 4.47 0.01 -0.94
C THR A 90 4.29 1.52 -1.08
N CYS A 91 5.40 2.26 -1.13
CA CYS A 91 5.44 3.70 -1.37
C CYS A 91 4.81 4.07 -2.72
N LEU A 92 5.16 3.34 -3.80
CA LEU A 92 4.55 3.54 -5.12
C LEU A 92 3.04 3.24 -5.14
N VAL A 93 2.61 2.14 -4.51
CA VAL A 93 1.18 1.78 -4.43
C VAL A 93 0.38 2.84 -3.68
N LEU A 94 0.91 3.31 -2.55
CA LEU A 94 0.31 4.39 -1.77
C LEU A 94 0.26 5.71 -2.55
N LEU A 95 1.31 6.04 -3.30
CA LEU A 95 1.33 7.21 -4.18
C LEU A 95 0.21 7.11 -5.23
N VAL A 96 0.09 5.98 -5.93
CA VAL A 96 -0.96 5.75 -6.93
C VAL A 96 -2.35 5.83 -6.29
N LEU A 97 -2.52 5.33 -5.07
CA LEU A 97 -3.78 5.46 -4.33
C LEU A 97 -4.15 6.93 -4.07
N VAL A 98 -3.22 7.72 -3.55
CA VAL A 98 -3.46 9.14 -3.25
C VAL A 98 -3.77 9.91 -4.54
N LEU A 99 -3.03 9.64 -5.63
CA LEU A 99 -3.29 10.26 -6.94
C LEU A 99 -4.67 9.86 -7.49
N THR A 100 -5.03 8.58 -7.41
CA THR A 100 -6.35 8.11 -7.85
C THR A 100 -7.47 8.76 -7.05
N CYS A 101 -7.25 8.97 -5.74
CA CYS A 101 -8.19 9.66 -4.88
C CYS A 101 -8.34 11.14 -5.25
N LEU A 102 -7.24 11.81 -5.60
CA LEU A 102 -7.26 13.20 -6.03
C LEU A 102 -7.96 13.37 -7.38
N ILE A 103 -7.67 12.49 -8.35
CA ILE A 103 -8.34 12.46 -9.66
C ILE A 103 -9.83 12.17 -9.49
N GLY A 104 -10.19 11.24 -8.60
CA GLY A 104 -11.58 10.92 -8.29
C GLY A 104 -12.37 12.09 -7.69
N LEU A 105 -11.71 12.91 -6.87
CA LEU A 105 -12.31 14.12 -6.31
C LEU A 105 -12.57 15.21 -7.37
N MET A 106 -11.77 15.25 -8.44
CA MET A 106 -11.92 16.20 -9.55
C MET A 106 -12.98 15.77 -10.58
N LEU A 107 -13.48 14.53 -10.53
CA LEU A 107 -14.41 13.99 -11.51
C LEU A 107 -15.89 14.27 -11.14
N GLN A 108 -16.69 14.72 -12.12
CA GLN A 108 -18.12 15.05 -11.92
C GLN A 108 -19.01 13.83 -11.59
N SER A 109 -20.10 14.11 -10.88
CA SER A 109 -21.00 13.21 -10.13
C SER A 109 -21.49 11.93 -10.83
N LYS A 110 -21.58 11.88 -12.16
CA LYS A 110 -22.07 10.68 -12.87
C LYS A 110 -21.08 9.50 -12.87
N HIS A 111 -19.80 9.73 -12.64
CA HIS A 111 -18.77 8.69 -12.64
C HIS A 111 -18.20 8.40 -11.24
N GLN A 112 -18.69 9.07 -10.19
CA GLN A 112 -18.15 8.94 -8.83
C GLN A 112 -18.36 7.54 -8.23
N GLU A 113 -19.42 6.83 -8.60
CA GLU A 113 -19.70 5.47 -8.09
C GLU A 113 -18.69 4.44 -8.63
N ILE A 114 -18.34 4.54 -9.91
CA ILE A 114 -17.32 3.68 -10.55
C ILE A 114 -15.95 3.96 -9.91
N VAL A 115 -15.63 5.23 -9.73
CA VAL A 115 -14.36 5.62 -9.10
C VAL A 115 -14.32 5.16 -7.64
N ALA A 116 -15.42 5.26 -6.89
CA ALA A 116 -15.49 4.79 -5.51
C ALA A 116 -15.27 3.27 -5.40
N ALA A 117 -15.84 2.47 -6.30
CA ALA A 117 -15.62 1.02 -6.32
C ALA A 117 -14.15 0.66 -6.60
N ILE A 118 -13.51 1.35 -7.55
CA ILE A 118 -12.08 1.20 -7.83
C ILE A 118 -11.24 1.62 -6.63
N LEU A 119 -11.60 2.74 -5.99
CA LEU A 119 -10.89 3.29 -4.85
C LEU A 119 -10.88 2.31 -3.66
N ILE A 120 -12.01 1.67 -3.38
CA ILE A 120 -12.14 0.70 -2.29
C ILE A 120 -11.24 -0.52 -2.54
N GLY A 121 -11.23 -1.03 -3.78
CA GLY A 121 -10.30 -2.10 -4.15
C GLY A 121 -8.83 -1.68 -3.94
N LEU A 122 -8.49 -0.45 -4.33
CA LEU A 122 -7.15 0.11 -4.19
C LEU A 122 -6.74 0.34 -2.73
N VAL A 123 -7.68 0.75 -1.88
CA VAL A 123 -7.50 0.91 -0.43
C VAL A 123 -7.16 -0.43 0.22
N VAL A 124 -7.91 -1.48 -0.09
CA VAL A 124 -7.64 -2.82 0.46
C VAL A 124 -6.27 -3.32 0.00
N MET A 125 -5.94 -3.13 -1.28
CA MET A 125 -4.62 -3.46 -1.81
C MET A 125 -3.49 -2.75 -1.06
N SER A 126 -3.64 -1.45 -0.83
CA SER A 126 -2.66 -0.64 -0.13
C SER A 126 -2.48 -1.07 1.31
N MET A 127 -3.58 -1.38 2.01
CA MET A 127 -3.54 -1.91 3.38
C MET A 127 -2.84 -3.28 3.47
N LEU A 128 -3.12 -4.18 2.53
CA LEU A 128 -2.44 -5.49 2.49
C LEU A 128 -0.94 -5.34 2.21
N CYS A 129 -0.56 -4.44 1.30
CA CYS A 129 0.84 -4.15 1.00
C CYS A 129 1.57 -3.60 2.24
N LEU A 130 0.91 -2.67 2.96
CA LEU A 130 1.42 -2.09 4.20
C LEU A 130 1.61 -3.14 5.30
N LEU A 131 0.64 -4.04 5.50
CA LEU A 131 0.75 -5.14 6.45
C LEU A 131 1.86 -6.13 6.09
N GLN A 132 2.07 -6.42 4.80
CA GLN A 132 3.15 -7.29 4.36
C GLN A 132 4.53 -6.67 4.64
N THR A 133 4.70 -5.38 4.32
CA THR A 133 5.94 -4.64 4.60
C THR A 133 6.21 -4.56 6.10
N GLY A 134 5.18 -4.26 6.90
CA GLY A 134 5.28 -4.26 8.37
C GLY A 134 5.65 -5.63 8.96
N ARG A 135 5.04 -6.73 8.47
CA ARG A 135 5.39 -8.09 8.90
C ARG A 135 6.82 -8.45 8.56
N ARG A 136 7.33 -8.06 7.38
CA ARG A 136 8.72 -8.30 6.98
C ARG A 136 9.69 -7.52 7.86
N LEU A 137 9.39 -6.26 8.15
CA LEU A 137 10.16 -5.45 9.10
C LEU A 137 10.23 -6.13 10.48
N PHE A 138 9.07 -6.56 11.00
CA PHE A 138 8.98 -7.22 12.30
C PHE A 138 9.78 -8.53 12.35
N ASN A 139 9.71 -9.33 11.28
CA ASN A 139 10.45 -10.59 11.20
C ASN A 139 11.98 -10.35 11.18
N ILE A 140 12.43 -9.27 10.54
CA ILE A 140 13.84 -8.86 10.56
C ILE A 140 14.26 -8.45 11.98
N ILE A 141 13.47 -7.62 12.65
CA ILE A 141 13.75 -7.20 14.05
C ILE A 141 13.81 -8.42 14.97
N LYS A 142 12.90 -9.38 14.82
CA LYS A 142 12.88 -10.61 15.62
C LYS A 142 14.09 -11.52 15.38
N VAL A 143 14.67 -11.51 14.18
CA VAL A 143 15.91 -12.26 13.88
C VAL A 143 17.15 -11.56 14.45
N ILE A 144 17.09 -10.24 14.65
CA ILE A 144 18.18 -9.44 15.19
C ILE A 144 18.19 -9.45 16.73
N SER A 145 17.02 -9.54 17.37
CA SER A 145 16.85 -9.60 18.84
C SER A 145 17.07 -10.99 19.41
#